data_AF-A0A929H0G6-F1
#
_entry.id   AF-A0A929H0G6-F1
#
_cell.length_a   1.000
_cell.length_b   1.000
_cell.length_c   1.000
_cell.angle_alpha   90.00
_cell.angle_beta   90.00
_cell.angle_gamma   90.00
#
_symmetry.space_group_name_H-M   'P 1'
#
loop_
_entity.id
_entity.type
_entity.pdbx_description
1 polymer ?
#
loop_
_entity_poly.entity_id
_entity_poly.type
_entity_poly.pdbx_seq_one_letter_code
_entity_poly.pdbx_strand_id
1 'polypeptide(L)'
;VVYQPTFFSVFTAAVLNDDLLPLIRDFPLAKEPPPPSALKVQVVSPDVGYLNVRPQPSTDQPPIARVDDGAVLSPLETDANVRAKVGQEDQWLRISTPEGVAGYVAAWYLRLYEEAPPPLPADVRVQVVSPEFGYLNVRPQPSTVQPPIAQVDDGAVLDALEAEADVRAKVGQEDQWLRIRTPEGIDGYAAAWYLRLYEEEGPAPPAEPTDYLSANNHDGLNIRRGRGTNTARVWRVPDKTVLKVLEDPQEAAAKIGKDQWVHVSTPSLHEGYVNGQYVKAKRASDKRQPVDDATLPYGQCAWIFGIHAAGATTPADFRFLFQNKGKTGWVLFCEAIGTDPNHGGGHDYTSWSHDGYGVMVRLNNGYEPSGTLPVSAKYADFANACARYVQNSQGCHIWIIGNEQNNVREHPGGADHPTEHITAQMYAQAFNLARRRIKEVQPEAIVATGAVDPYNTYPWQLLGNQRNRPLEYFKEMLSYIDDLDGIVLHTYTHWMDVGLITAKTVFTDEFLQPGTPKEHYYDFQAYRPFAEAIPEKWRDRPIYIAESNHWIASEHQGEGKPGWVNKDKGWVQAAYAEIHRWNSTPHTPQIHCLLIYRWTGDEWAIERLGEVQNDFKKALGHDYRWRR
;
A
#
# COMPACT_ATOMS: atom_id res chain seq x y z
N VAL A 1 -10.27 -48.25 10.01
CA VAL A 1 -9.54 -47.56 8.93
C VAL A 1 -9.99 -48.22 7.63
N VAL A 2 -11.06 -47.85 6.90
CA VAL A 2 -11.69 -46.56 6.57
C VAL A 2 -10.63 -45.65 5.92
N TYR A 3 -10.55 -45.38 4.61
CA TYR A 3 -11.49 -45.41 3.47
C TYR A 3 -10.81 -45.84 2.16
N GLN A 4 -11.62 -46.36 1.21
CA GLN A 4 -11.35 -46.44 -0.23
C GLN A 4 -11.56 -45.08 -0.91
N PRO A 5 -10.96 -44.82 -2.10
CA PRO A 5 -11.38 -43.73 -2.96
C PRO A 5 -12.68 -44.06 -3.70
N THR A 6 -13.63 -43.13 -3.56
CA THR A 6 -14.85 -42.96 -4.34
C THR A 6 -14.53 -42.55 -5.78
N PHE A 7 -15.19 -43.15 -6.77
CA PHE A 7 -16.06 -42.47 -7.75
C PHE A 7 -16.54 -43.48 -8.80
N PHE A 8 -17.83 -43.83 -8.74
CA PHE A 8 -18.60 -44.39 -9.86
C PHE A 8 -19.25 -43.21 -10.59
N SER A 9 -19.11 -43.14 -11.91
CA SER A 9 -20.01 -42.37 -12.77
C SER A 9 -20.76 -43.34 -13.67
N VAL A 10 -22.07 -43.43 -13.45
CA VAL A 10 -23.00 -44.27 -14.20
C VAL A 10 -23.50 -43.45 -15.39
N PHE A 11 -23.04 -43.75 -16.60
CA PHE A 11 -23.78 -43.37 -17.80
C PHE A 11 -24.85 -44.42 -18.05
N THR A 12 -26.09 -43.97 -18.08
CA THR A 12 -27.29 -44.71 -18.44
C THR A 12 -27.16 -45.30 -19.84
N ALA A 13 -27.34 -46.61 -19.95
CA ALA A 13 -27.42 -47.31 -21.23
C ALA A 13 -28.70 -46.90 -21.97
N ALA A 14 -28.56 -46.08 -23.01
CA ALA A 14 -29.54 -45.98 -24.06
C ALA A 14 -29.28 -47.11 -25.07
N VAL A 15 -30.35 -47.85 -25.36
CA VAL A 15 -30.47 -49.02 -26.24
C VAL A 15 -29.71 -48.82 -27.56
N LEU A 16 -28.66 -49.61 -27.79
CA LEU A 16 -28.11 -49.81 -29.14
C LEU A 16 -29.09 -50.68 -29.93
N ASN A 17 -29.51 -50.20 -31.09
CA ASN A 17 -30.37 -50.93 -32.01
C ASN A 17 -29.71 -52.27 -32.41
N ASP A 18 -30.46 -53.39 -32.37
CA ASP A 18 -29.96 -54.73 -32.70
C ASP A 18 -29.41 -54.82 -34.13
N ASP A 19 -29.86 -53.94 -35.03
CA ASP A 19 -29.35 -53.83 -36.40
C ASP A 19 -27.89 -53.32 -36.48
N LEU A 20 -27.37 -52.71 -35.41
CA LEU A 20 -25.98 -52.20 -35.36
C LEU A 20 -24.99 -53.23 -34.81
N LEU A 21 -25.46 -54.30 -34.18
CA LEU A 21 -24.59 -55.33 -33.59
C LEU A 21 -23.71 -56.06 -34.62
N PRO A 22 -24.18 -56.40 -35.84
CA PRO A 22 -23.32 -57.01 -36.86
C PRO A 22 -22.22 -56.06 -37.36
N LEU A 23 -22.53 -54.77 -37.51
CA LEU A 23 -21.58 -53.74 -37.97
C LEU A 23 -20.46 -53.47 -36.95
N ILE A 24 -20.74 -53.60 -35.65
CA ILE A 24 -19.74 -53.51 -34.59
C ILE A 24 -18.89 -54.78 -34.53
N ARG A 25 -19.50 -55.95 -34.77
CA ARG A 25 -18.80 -57.25 -34.76
C ARG A 25 -17.81 -57.41 -35.91
N ASP A 26 -18.16 -56.88 -37.08
CA ASP A 26 -17.35 -56.97 -38.28
C ASP A 26 -16.40 -55.78 -38.48
N PHE A 27 -16.29 -54.88 -37.49
CA PHE A 27 -15.37 -53.75 -37.56
C PHE A 27 -13.92 -54.24 -37.40
N PRO A 28 -13.06 -54.12 -38.43
CA PRO A 28 -11.67 -54.55 -38.29
C PRO A 28 -10.96 -53.62 -37.29
N LEU A 29 -10.53 -54.19 -36.15
CA LEU A 29 -9.63 -53.50 -35.23
C LEU A 29 -8.37 -53.14 -36.01
N ALA A 30 -8.13 -51.82 -36.18
CA ALA A 30 -6.89 -51.32 -36.75
C ALA A 30 -5.71 -51.92 -35.96
N LYS A 31 -4.68 -52.35 -36.70
CA LYS A 31 -3.40 -52.79 -36.12
C LYS A 31 -2.99 -51.85 -34.98
N GLU A 32 -2.62 -52.44 -33.86
CA GLU A 32 -2.01 -51.77 -32.70
C GLU A 32 -1.05 -50.67 -33.19
N PRO A 33 -1.23 -49.41 -32.76
CA PRO A 33 -0.32 -48.35 -33.17
C PRO A 33 1.09 -48.69 -32.66
N PRO A 34 2.13 -48.41 -33.45
CA PRO A 34 3.50 -48.68 -33.05
C PRO A 34 3.83 -47.94 -31.74
N PRO A 35 4.80 -48.45 -30.95
CA PRO A 35 5.17 -47.83 -29.68
C PRO A 35 5.56 -46.35 -29.89
N PRO A 36 5.24 -45.46 -28.93
CA PRO A 36 5.54 -44.04 -29.03
C PRO A 36 7.06 -43.83 -29.18
N SER A 37 7.43 -42.86 -30.04
CA SER A 37 8.82 -42.50 -30.29
C SER A 37 9.53 -42.09 -29.00
N ALA A 38 10.79 -42.53 -28.84
CA ALA A 38 11.65 -42.07 -27.75
C ALA A 38 12.17 -40.64 -27.99
N LEU A 39 12.09 -40.15 -29.23
CA LEU A 39 12.48 -38.79 -29.60
C LEU A 39 11.46 -37.77 -29.12
N LYS A 40 11.94 -36.58 -28.78
CA LYS A 40 11.14 -35.38 -28.58
C LYS A 40 11.38 -34.42 -29.73
N VAL A 41 10.42 -33.53 -29.99
CA VAL A 41 10.53 -32.49 -31.02
C VAL A 41 10.20 -31.15 -30.42
N GLN A 42 10.87 -30.10 -30.87
CA GLN A 42 10.65 -28.74 -30.39
C GLN A 42 10.03 -27.87 -31.49
N VAL A 43 9.06 -27.05 -31.11
CA VAL A 43 8.45 -26.04 -31.97
C VAL A 43 9.46 -24.93 -32.28
N VAL A 44 9.59 -24.57 -33.55
CA VAL A 44 10.41 -23.48 -34.06
C VAL A 44 9.52 -22.56 -34.89
N SER A 45 8.95 -21.55 -34.26
CA SER A 45 8.06 -20.56 -34.87
C SER A 45 8.30 -19.16 -34.30
N PRO A 46 9.54 -18.63 -34.36
CA PRO A 46 9.93 -17.39 -33.67
C PRO A 46 9.17 -16.14 -34.15
N ASP A 47 8.76 -16.10 -35.42
CA ASP A 47 8.08 -14.94 -36.00
C ASP A 47 6.61 -14.82 -35.56
N VAL A 48 5.97 -15.96 -35.28
CA VAL A 48 4.53 -16.04 -34.94
C VAL A 48 4.32 -16.32 -33.45
N GLY A 49 5.30 -16.90 -32.77
CA GLY A 49 5.30 -17.20 -31.34
C GLY A 49 4.51 -18.46 -30.94
N TYR A 50 3.84 -19.15 -31.87
CA TYR A 50 3.07 -20.37 -31.59
C TYR A 50 2.89 -21.25 -32.84
N LEU A 51 2.52 -22.52 -32.63
CA LEU A 51 2.15 -23.50 -33.65
C LEU A 51 0.75 -24.07 -33.37
N ASN A 52 -0.07 -24.20 -34.42
CA ASN A 52 -1.42 -24.76 -34.32
C ASN A 52 -1.39 -26.30 -34.37
N VAL A 53 -2.08 -26.95 -33.43
CA VAL A 53 -2.34 -28.40 -33.43
C VAL A 53 -3.69 -28.67 -34.07
N ARG A 54 -3.77 -29.63 -34.99
CA ARG A 54 -4.95 -29.89 -35.82
C ARG A 54 -5.47 -31.32 -35.70
N PRO A 55 -6.77 -31.56 -35.95
CA PRO A 55 -7.36 -32.89 -35.86
C PRO A 55 -6.92 -33.83 -37.00
N GLN A 56 -6.49 -33.27 -38.14
CA GLN A 56 -6.04 -33.98 -39.34
C GLN A 56 -4.77 -33.31 -39.90
N PRO A 57 -3.94 -34.01 -40.70
CA PRO A 57 -2.75 -33.44 -41.35
C PRO A 57 -3.12 -32.52 -42.53
N SER A 58 -3.90 -31.48 -42.25
CA SER A 58 -4.39 -30.50 -43.24
C SER A 58 -4.73 -29.18 -42.54
N THR A 59 -4.84 -28.10 -43.31
CA THR A 59 -5.30 -26.79 -42.81
C THR A 59 -6.80 -26.58 -42.92
N ASP A 60 -7.54 -27.56 -43.47
CA ASP A 60 -8.97 -27.46 -43.81
C ASP A 60 -9.89 -27.35 -42.59
N GLN A 61 -9.47 -27.92 -41.45
CA GLN A 61 -10.21 -27.84 -40.18
C GLN A 61 -9.55 -26.88 -39.19
N PRO A 62 -10.34 -26.21 -38.33
CA PRO A 62 -9.79 -25.31 -37.32
C PRO A 62 -8.83 -26.04 -36.36
N PRO A 63 -7.83 -25.34 -35.79
CA PRO A 63 -6.96 -25.90 -34.76
C PRO A 63 -7.74 -26.38 -33.53
N ILE A 64 -7.29 -27.48 -32.94
CA ILE A 64 -7.81 -28.05 -31.69
C ILE A 64 -7.00 -27.61 -30.47
N ALA A 65 -5.77 -27.13 -30.66
CA ALA A 65 -4.94 -26.51 -29.63
C ALA A 65 -3.88 -25.59 -30.27
N ARG A 66 -3.21 -24.80 -29.42
CA ARG A 66 -2.01 -24.02 -29.76
C ARG A 66 -0.91 -24.36 -28.77
N VAL A 67 0.32 -24.40 -29.27
CA VAL A 67 1.53 -24.60 -28.48
C VAL A 67 2.51 -23.48 -28.77
N ASP A 68 3.14 -22.92 -27.74
CA ASP A 68 4.05 -21.77 -27.90
C ASP A 68 5.36 -22.15 -28.60
N ASP A 69 6.05 -21.14 -29.16
CA ASP A 69 7.41 -21.30 -29.65
C ASP A 69 8.35 -21.88 -28.57
N GLY A 70 9.22 -22.81 -28.96
CA GLY A 70 10.09 -23.51 -28.03
C GLY A 70 9.46 -24.65 -27.23
N ALA A 71 8.14 -24.89 -27.34
CA ALA A 71 7.48 -26.01 -26.67
C ALA A 71 8.02 -27.37 -27.15
N VAL A 72 8.17 -28.32 -26.21
CA VAL A 72 8.64 -29.68 -26.47
C VAL A 72 7.44 -30.64 -26.55
N LEU A 73 7.29 -31.31 -27.69
CA LEU A 73 6.16 -32.20 -28.00
C LEU A 73 6.61 -33.66 -28.03
N SER A 74 5.65 -34.57 -27.78
CA SER A 74 5.88 -36.01 -27.85
C SER A 74 5.32 -36.58 -29.16
N PRO A 75 6.16 -37.00 -30.12
CA PRO A 75 5.68 -37.65 -31.33
C PRO A 75 4.96 -38.97 -31.04
N LEU A 76 3.86 -39.19 -31.75
CA LEU A 76 3.05 -40.40 -31.68
C LEU A 76 3.28 -41.31 -32.91
N GLU A 77 4.44 -41.16 -33.53
CA GLU A 77 4.91 -41.96 -34.66
C GLU A 77 6.24 -42.64 -34.30
N THR A 78 6.70 -43.61 -35.08
CA THR A 78 8.01 -44.26 -34.86
C THR A 78 9.18 -43.30 -35.06
N ASP A 79 10.29 -43.49 -34.34
CA ASP A 79 11.53 -42.69 -34.48
C ASP A 79 11.97 -42.49 -35.94
N ALA A 80 11.88 -43.53 -36.77
CA ALA A 80 12.23 -43.45 -38.20
C ALA A 80 11.35 -42.44 -38.96
N ASN A 81 10.03 -42.46 -38.72
CA ASN A 81 9.09 -41.52 -39.32
C ASN A 81 9.27 -40.10 -38.80
N VAL A 82 9.55 -39.95 -37.50
CA VAL A 82 9.83 -38.64 -36.90
C VAL A 82 11.05 -38.02 -37.58
N ARG A 83 12.16 -38.75 -37.66
CA ARG A 83 13.39 -38.28 -38.32
C ARG A 83 13.19 -37.98 -39.81
N ALA A 84 12.33 -38.73 -40.48
CA ALA A 84 12.04 -38.51 -41.90
C ALA A 84 11.17 -37.28 -42.16
N LYS A 85 10.35 -36.85 -41.20
CA LYS A 85 9.35 -35.77 -41.39
C LYS A 85 9.75 -34.44 -40.77
N VAL A 86 10.46 -34.46 -39.64
CA VAL A 86 10.85 -33.25 -38.91
C VAL A 86 11.69 -32.34 -39.81
N GLY A 87 11.33 -31.05 -39.87
CA GLY A 87 11.96 -30.05 -40.72
C GLY A 87 11.63 -30.15 -42.21
N GLN A 88 10.77 -31.09 -42.64
CA GLN A 88 10.40 -31.24 -44.04
C GLN A 88 9.13 -30.46 -44.39
N GLU A 89 9.18 -29.71 -45.48
CA GLU A 89 8.03 -29.03 -46.07
C GLU A 89 6.91 -30.03 -46.44
N ASP A 90 5.67 -29.58 -46.33
CA ASP A 90 4.44 -30.37 -46.60
C ASP A 90 4.28 -31.68 -45.80
N GLN A 91 5.15 -31.94 -44.83
CA GLN A 91 5.01 -33.08 -43.92
C GLN A 91 4.25 -32.70 -42.66
N TRP A 92 3.44 -33.64 -42.17
CA TRP A 92 2.71 -33.51 -40.91
C TRP A 92 3.14 -34.60 -39.95
N LEU A 93 3.35 -34.21 -38.70
CA LEU A 93 3.75 -35.10 -37.63
C LEU A 93 2.62 -35.21 -36.60
N ARG A 94 2.25 -36.44 -36.27
CA ARG A 94 1.32 -36.70 -35.17
C ARG A 94 2.04 -36.57 -33.83
N ILE A 95 1.52 -35.76 -32.93
CA ILE A 95 2.12 -35.43 -31.63
C ILE A 95 1.10 -35.50 -30.50
N SER A 96 1.60 -35.49 -29.26
CA SER A 96 0.88 -35.16 -28.03
C SER A 96 1.52 -33.92 -27.39
N THR A 97 0.70 -32.93 -27.02
CA THR A 97 1.16 -31.74 -26.28
C THR A 97 1.45 -32.09 -24.81
N PRO A 98 2.16 -31.21 -24.06
CA PRO A 98 2.38 -31.36 -22.62
C PRO A 98 1.09 -31.48 -21.80
N GLU A 99 0.01 -30.84 -22.27
CA GLU A 99 -1.34 -30.88 -21.66
C GLU A 99 -2.13 -32.14 -22.05
N GLY A 100 -1.52 -33.05 -22.82
CA GLY A 100 -2.12 -34.33 -23.20
C GLY A 100 -3.01 -34.30 -24.44
N VAL A 101 -2.98 -33.23 -25.24
CA VAL A 101 -3.78 -33.14 -26.47
C VAL A 101 -3.05 -33.83 -27.62
N ALA A 102 -3.68 -34.86 -28.22
CA ALA A 102 -3.16 -35.54 -29.40
C ALA A 102 -3.67 -34.91 -30.70
N GLY A 103 -2.78 -34.62 -31.64
CA GLY A 103 -3.13 -34.03 -32.95
C GLY A 103 -1.97 -34.01 -33.93
N TYR A 104 -2.14 -33.27 -35.03
CA TYR A 104 -1.15 -33.11 -36.09
C TYR A 104 -0.61 -31.68 -36.10
N VAL A 105 0.70 -31.56 -36.30
CA VAL A 105 1.39 -30.29 -36.50
C VAL A 105 2.20 -30.33 -37.79
N ALA A 106 2.39 -29.18 -38.40
CA ALA A 106 3.25 -29.00 -39.56
C ALA A 106 4.71 -29.28 -39.17
N ALA A 107 5.33 -30.26 -39.82
CA ALA A 107 6.62 -30.80 -39.41
C ALA A 107 7.80 -29.88 -39.78
N TRP A 108 7.64 -28.95 -40.73
CA TRP A 108 8.64 -27.93 -41.07
C TRP A 108 8.84 -26.87 -39.97
N TYR A 109 7.89 -26.74 -39.02
CA TYR A 109 8.06 -25.94 -37.81
C TYR A 109 8.62 -26.73 -36.63
N LEU A 110 9.19 -27.92 -36.88
CA LEU A 110 9.77 -28.77 -35.85
C LEU A 110 11.26 -28.98 -36.06
N ARG A 111 11.99 -29.13 -34.96
CA ARG A 111 13.33 -29.72 -34.92
C ARG A 111 13.39 -30.87 -33.93
N LEU A 112 14.34 -31.79 -34.09
CA LEU A 112 14.61 -32.80 -33.06
C LEU A 112 15.07 -32.08 -31.78
N TYR A 113 14.44 -32.41 -30.66
CA TYR A 113 14.82 -31.88 -29.36
C TYR A 113 15.88 -32.77 -28.75
N GLU A 114 17.09 -32.22 -28.63
CA GLU A 114 18.14 -32.81 -27.82
C GLU A 114 18.05 -32.17 -26.43
N GLU A 115 17.79 -32.99 -25.42
CA GLU A 115 17.82 -32.53 -24.04
C GLU A 115 19.26 -32.12 -23.73
N ALA A 116 19.49 -30.83 -23.53
CA ALA A 116 20.78 -30.35 -23.06
C ALA A 116 21.11 -31.10 -21.76
N PRO A 117 22.34 -31.62 -21.60
CA PRO A 117 22.70 -32.30 -20.36
C PRO A 117 22.34 -31.38 -19.19
N PRO A 118 21.76 -31.92 -18.10
CA PRO A 118 21.43 -31.11 -16.94
C PRO A 118 22.68 -30.33 -16.56
N PRO A 119 22.62 -28.99 -16.44
CA PRO A 119 23.78 -28.24 -16.01
C PRO A 119 24.23 -28.86 -14.69
N LEU A 120 25.50 -29.27 -14.64
CA LEU A 120 26.14 -29.67 -13.41
C LEU A 120 25.83 -28.56 -12.39
N PRO A 121 25.29 -28.88 -11.20
CA PRO A 121 25.09 -27.87 -10.19
C PRO A 121 26.43 -27.18 -9.96
N ALA A 122 26.50 -25.88 -10.18
CA ALA A 122 27.64 -25.15 -9.69
C ALA A 122 27.57 -25.22 -8.16
N ASP A 123 28.64 -25.68 -7.52
CA ASP A 123 28.90 -25.41 -6.10
C ASP A 123 29.27 -23.91 -5.91
N VAL A 124 28.67 -23.02 -6.70
CA VAL A 124 28.91 -21.59 -6.68
C VAL A 124 27.62 -20.90 -6.30
N ARG A 125 27.67 -20.25 -5.15
CA ARG A 125 26.62 -19.32 -4.72
C ARG A 125 26.98 -17.92 -5.18
N VAL A 126 25.96 -17.08 -5.30
CA VAL A 126 26.10 -15.66 -5.63
C VAL A 126 25.36 -14.82 -4.60
N GLN A 127 25.80 -13.59 -4.38
CA GLN A 127 25.18 -12.68 -3.44
C GLN A 127 24.54 -11.49 -4.15
N VAL A 128 23.31 -11.23 -3.74
CA VAL A 128 22.63 -9.94 -3.55
C VAL A 128 23.49 -8.66 -3.51
N VAL A 129 23.70 -7.88 -4.58
CA VAL A 129 24.27 -6.53 -4.50
C VAL A 129 23.34 -5.52 -5.17
N SER A 130 22.31 -5.07 -4.44
CA SER A 130 21.35 -4.07 -4.88
C SER A 130 21.09 -3.04 -3.78
N PRO A 131 22.12 -2.36 -3.26
CA PRO A 131 21.98 -1.48 -2.09
C PRO A 131 21.07 -0.28 -2.37
N GLU A 132 20.97 0.15 -3.64
CA GLU A 132 20.13 1.29 -4.04
C GLU A 132 18.64 0.98 -4.00
N PHE A 133 18.25 -0.21 -4.47
CA PHE A 133 16.84 -0.62 -4.52
C PHE A 133 16.43 -1.42 -3.28
N GLY A 134 17.39 -2.03 -2.58
CA GLY A 134 17.19 -2.88 -1.40
C GLY A 134 16.75 -4.30 -1.73
N TYR A 135 16.48 -4.61 -2.99
CA TYR A 135 16.04 -5.92 -3.47
C TYR A 135 16.46 -6.13 -4.93
N LEU A 136 16.35 -7.37 -5.41
CA LEU A 136 16.54 -7.78 -6.79
C LEU A 136 15.35 -8.62 -7.26
N ASN A 137 14.83 -8.29 -8.44
CA ASN A 137 13.74 -9.01 -9.08
C ASN A 137 14.23 -10.31 -9.71
N VAL A 138 13.57 -11.43 -9.42
CA VAL A 138 13.76 -12.73 -10.06
C VAL A 138 12.65 -12.91 -11.10
N ARG A 139 13.01 -13.29 -12.32
CA ARG A 139 12.12 -13.29 -13.48
C ARG A 139 12.04 -14.67 -14.14
N PRO A 140 10.94 -14.98 -14.85
CA PRO A 140 10.78 -16.28 -15.50
C PRO A 140 11.71 -16.45 -16.72
N GLN A 141 12.15 -15.33 -17.32
CA GLN A 141 13.05 -15.27 -18.47
C GLN A 141 14.11 -14.18 -18.25
N PRO A 142 15.26 -14.23 -18.95
CA PRO A 142 16.32 -13.21 -18.88
C PRO A 142 15.92 -11.92 -19.62
N SER A 143 14.85 -11.28 -19.15
CA SER A 143 14.22 -10.11 -19.78
C SER A 143 13.42 -9.31 -18.78
N THR A 144 13.31 -8.00 -19.00
CA THR A 144 12.48 -7.10 -18.17
C THR A 144 11.02 -7.03 -18.63
N VAL A 145 10.65 -7.69 -19.74
CA VAL A 145 9.31 -7.63 -20.35
C VAL A 145 8.23 -8.25 -19.48
N GLN A 146 8.49 -9.43 -18.91
CA GLN A 146 7.52 -10.12 -18.05
C GLN A 146 7.67 -9.71 -16.59
N PRO A 147 6.59 -9.65 -15.80
CA PRO A 147 6.67 -9.34 -14.37
C PRO A 147 7.56 -10.33 -13.60
N PRO A 148 8.18 -9.90 -12.49
CA PRO A 148 8.97 -10.79 -11.65
C PRO A 148 8.11 -11.88 -11.00
N ILE A 149 8.70 -13.05 -10.82
CA ILE A 149 8.11 -14.20 -10.12
C ILE A 149 8.52 -14.24 -8.64
N ALA A 150 9.58 -13.53 -8.26
CA ALA A 150 9.98 -13.32 -6.87
C ALA A 150 10.83 -12.04 -6.71
N GLN A 151 10.99 -11.58 -5.47
CA GLN A 151 11.95 -10.55 -5.08
C GLN A 151 12.83 -11.09 -3.97
N VAL A 152 14.14 -10.85 -4.07
CA VAL A 152 15.13 -11.25 -3.07
C VAL A 152 15.81 -10.01 -2.51
N ASP A 153 15.99 -9.93 -1.20
CA ASP A 153 16.58 -8.77 -0.52
C ASP A 153 18.06 -8.57 -0.90
N ASP A 154 18.54 -7.33 -0.82
CA ASP A 154 19.97 -7.01 -0.86
C ASP A 154 20.77 -7.86 0.16
N GLY A 155 21.91 -8.40 -0.28
CA GLY A 155 22.74 -9.30 0.51
C GLY A 155 22.27 -10.77 0.59
N ALA A 156 21.11 -11.14 0.02
CA ALA A 156 20.66 -12.53 -0.06
C ALA A 156 21.66 -13.40 -0.83
N VAL A 157 21.82 -14.65 -0.40
CA VAL A 157 22.68 -15.64 -1.07
C VAL A 157 21.80 -16.58 -1.89
N LEU A 158 22.12 -16.73 -3.17
CA LEU A 158 21.37 -17.52 -4.15
C LEU A 158 22.25 -18.66 -4.67
N ASP A 159 21.63 -19.79 -4.99
CA ASP A 159 22.33 -20.87 -5.69
C ASP A 159 22.37 -20.55 -7.19
N ALA A 160 23.53 -20.61 -7.81
CA ALA A 160 23.63 -20.47 -9.26
C ALA A 160 23.31 -21.82 -9.94
N LEU A 161 22.44 -21.78 -10.95
CA LEU A 161 21.96 -22.96 -11.68
C LEU A 161 22.63 -23.12 -13.05
N GLU A 162 23.77 -22.48 -13.25
CA GLU A 162 24.59 -22.51 -14.47
C GLU A 162 26.00 -23.05 -14.14
N ALA A 163 26.79 -23.40 -15.15
CA ALA A 163 28.15 -23.89 -14.92
C ALA A 163 29.03 -22.80 -14.28
N GLU A 164 29.92 -23.17 -13.35
CA GLU A 164 30.77 -22.22 -12.61
C GLU A 164 31.52 -21.24 -13.53
N ALA A 165 32.04 -21.71 -14.67
CA ALA A 165 32.72 -20.84 -15.63
C ALA A 165 31.80 -19.75 -16.19
N ASP A 166 30.54 -20.09 -16.49
CA ASP A 166 29.53 -19.16 -17.00
C ASP A 166 29.08 -18.18 -15.91
N VAL A 167 28.90 -18.68 -14.68
CA VAL A 167 28.59 -17.84 -13.51
C VAL A 167 29.67 -16.79 -13.33
N ARG A 168 30.95 -17.20 -13.28
CA ARG A 168 32.09 -16.28 -13.12
C ARG A 168 32.23 -15.29 -14.27
N ALA A 169 31.84 -15.66 -15.49
CA ALA A 169 31.88 -14.78 -16.65
C ALA A 169 30.75 -13.73 -16.66
N LYS A 170 29.57 -14.06 -16.10
CA LYS A 170 28.38 -13.21 -16.14
C LYS A 170 28.23 -12.29 -14.92
N VAL A 171 28.63 -12.76 -13.75
CA VAL A 171 28.47 -12.02 -12.49
C VAL A 171 29.17 -10.66 -12.57
N GLY A 172 28.45 -9.61 -12.19
CA GLY A 172 28.89 -8.22 -12.25
C GLY A 172 28.88 -7.58 -13.66
N GLN A 173 28.51 -8.32 -14.71
CA GLN A 173 28.48 -7.79 -16.08
C GLN A 173 27.11 -7.19 -16.43
N GLU A 174 27.11 -5.99 -17.01
CA GLU A 174 25.90 -5.35 -17.53
C GLU A 174 25.24 -6.21 -18.62
N ASP A 175 23.91 -6.13 -18.69
CA ASP A 175 23.04 -6.87 -19.63
C ASP A 175 23.15 -8.40 -19.61
N GLN A 176 23.92 -8.97 -18.68
CA GLN A 176 23.97 -10.42 -18.46
C GLN A 176 22.89 -10.86 -17.46
N TRP A 177 22.36 -12.05 -17.68
CA TRP A 177 21.39 -12.69 -16.79
C TRP A 177 21.91 -14.03 -16.32
N LEU A 178 21.69 -14.31 -15.05
CA LEU A 178 22.09 -15.55 -14.41
C LEU A 178 20.87 -16.33 -13.94
N ARG A 179 20.79 -17.61 -14.31
CA ARG A 179 19.81 -18.52 -13.75
C ARG A 179 20.17 -18.88 -12.32
N ILE A 180 19.24 -18.67 -11.39
CA ILE A 180 19.44 -18.82 -9.95
C ILE A 180 18.28 -19.56 -9.30
N ARG A 181 18.51 -20.04 -8.08
CA ARG A 181 17.49 -20.50 -7.13
C ARG A 181 17.52 -19.63 -5.87
N THR A 182 16.37 -19.13 -5.44
CA THR A 182 16.25 -18.33 -4.21
C THR A 182 16.30 -19.22 -2.96
N PRO A 183 16.55 -18.65 -1.75
CA PRO A 183 16.49 -19.40 -0.49
C PRO A 183 15.14 -20.09 -0.23
N GLU A 184 14.06 -19.55 -0.79
CA GLU A 184 12.70 -20.10 -0.72
C GLU A 184 12.45 -21.21 -1.76
N GLY A 185 13.45 -21.55 -2.58
CA GLY A 185 13.39 -22.62 -3.58
C GLY A 185 12.79 -22.22 -4.93
N ILE A 186 12.73 -20.93 -5.25
CA ILE A 186 12.17 -20.44 -6.52
C ILE A 186 13.28 -20.34 -7.58
N ASP A 187 13.09 -21.02 -8.71
CA ASP A 187 14.01 -20.96 -9.86
C ASP A 187 13.62 -19.80 -10.79
N GLY A 188 14.60 -19.02 -11.23
CA GLY A 188 14.39 -17.96 -12.21
C GLY A 188 15.68 -17.32 -12.70
N TYR A 189 15.56 -16.15 -13.31
CA TYR A 189 16.68 -15.36 -13.82
C TYR A 189 16.80 -14.05 -13.06
N ALA A 190 18.03 -13.71 -12.67
CA ALA A 190 18.38 -12.45 -12.03
C ALA A 190 19.40 -11.70 -12.90
N ALA A 191 19.31 -10.37 -12.87
CA ALA A 191 20.26 -9.50 -13.55
C ALA A 191 21.66 -9.64 -12.91
N ALA A 192 22.64 -10.09 -13.68
CA ALA A 192 23.95 -10.50 -13.17
C ALA A 192 24.81 -9.32 -12.70
N TRP A 193 24.56 -8.10 -13.18
CA TRP A 193 25.23 -6.88 -12.70
C TRP A 193 24.85 -6.47 -11.27
N TYR A 194 23.81 -7.07 -10.69
CA TYR A 194 23.46 -6.94 -9.26
C TYR A 194 23.92 -8.15 -8.43
N LEU A 195 24.81 -8.98 -8.97
CA LEU A 195 25.33 -10.16 -8.30
C LEU A 195 26.84 -10.07 -8.14
N ARG A 196 27.36 -10.69 -7.08
CA ARG A 196 28.78 -11.03 -6.92
C ARG A 196 28.94 -12.51 -6.55
N LEU A 197 30.12 -13.08 -6.76
CA LEU A 197 30.41 -14.44 -6.28
C LEU A 197 30.33 -14.45 -4.75
N TYR A 198 29.65 -15.45 -4.20
CA TYR A 198 29.60 -15.67 -2.77
C TYR A 198 30.76 -16.57 -2.37
N GLU A 199 31.77 -15.97 -1.76
CA GLU A 199 32.85 -16.70 -1.12
C GLU A 199 32.50 -16.90 0.36
N GLU A 200 32.56 -18.14 0.86
CA GLU A 200 32.54 -18.37 2.31
C GLU A 200 33.87 -17.88 2.89
N GLU A 201 33.97 -16.59 3.17
CA GLU A 201 35.18 -16.03 3.75
C GLU A 201 35.03 -15.71 5.23
N GLY A 202 35.89 -16.36 6.04
CA GLY A 202 36.66 -15.71 7.10
C GLY A 202 35.90 -14.86 8.13
N PRO A 203 36.58 -14.04 8.94
CA PRO A 203 35.88 -13.05 9.75
C PRO A 203 35.18 -12.08 8.80
N ALA A 204 33.85 -12.03 8.87
CA ALA A 204 33.02 -11.20 8.02
C ALA A 204 33.58 -9.77 7.90
N PRO A 205 33.59 -9.18 6.69
CA PRO A 205 33.95 -7.78 6.54
C PRO A 205 33.14 -6.93 7.52
N PRO A 206 33.73 -5.84 8.06
CA PRO A 206 33.04 -4.99 9.02
C PRO A 206 31.67 -4.59 8.47
N ALA A 207 30.61 -4.81 9.26
CA ALA A 207 29.26 -4.45 8.87
C ALA A 207 29.21 -2.96 8.52
N GLU A 208 28.72 -2.58 7.34
CA GLU A 208 28.67 -1.16 6.94
C GLU A 208 27.87 -0.32 7.94
N PRO A 209 28.34 0.88 8.33
CA PRO A 209 27.63 1.74 9.26
C PRO A 209 26.21 2.04 8.79
N THR A 210 25.25 2.09 9.72
CA THR A 210 23.86 2.41 9.37
C THR A 210 23.18 3.33 10.39
N ASP A 211 22.58 4.41 9.89
CA ASP A 211 21.84 5.37 10.71
C ASP A 211 20.37 4.96 10.92
N TYR A 212 19.87 4.02 10.12
CA TYR A 212 18.47 3.62 10.11
C TYR A 212 18.31 2.11 10.01
N LEU A 213 17.36 1.59 10.80
CA LEU A 213 16.95 0.19 10.77
C LEU A 213 15.51 0.09 10.30
N SER A 214 15.15 -1.01 9.68
CA SER A 214 13.76 -1.37 9.42
C SER A 214 13.36 -2.51 10.36
N ALA A 215 12.24 -2.36 11.05
CA ALA A 215 11.63 -3.46 11.79
C ALA A 215 11.32 -4.62 10.81
N ASN A 216 11.59 -5.84 11.20
CA ASN A 216 11.39 -7.02 10.37
C ASN A 216 10.68 -8.12 11.16
N ASN A 217 9.42 -7.86 11.48
CA ASN A 217 8.54 -8.77 12.21
C ASN A 217 7.09 -8.45 11.83
N HIS A 218 6.42 -9.40 11.17
CA HIS A 218 5.05 -9.28 10.69
C HIS A 218 4.06 -8.85 11.78
N ASP A 219 4.23 -9.34 13.01
CA ASP A 219 3.32 -8.99 14.10
C ASP A 219 3.64 -7.60 14.70
N GLY A 220 4.75 -6.97 14.30
CA GLY A 220 5.26 -5.73 14.85
C GLY A 220 6.29 -5.94 15.96
N LEU A 221 7.12 -4.92 16.19
CA LEU A 221 8.31 -4.99 17.03
C LEU A 221 8.15 -4.15 18.30
N ASN A 222 8.47 -4.74 19.45
CA ASN A 222 8.44 -4.04 20.74
C ASN A 222 9.71 -3.20 20.92
N ILE A 223 9.54 -1.92 21.24
CA ILE A 223 10.60 -1.04 21.72
C ILE A 223 10.65 -1.18 23.25
N ARG A 224 11.82 -1.51 23.79
CA ARG A 224 11.98 -1.81 25.22
C ARG A 224 12.82 -0.79 25.95
N ARG A 225 12.57 -0.64 27.25
CA ARG A 225 13.27 0.34 28.10
C ARG A 225 14.76 0.01 28.27
N GLY A 226 15.12 -1.27 28.18
CA GLY A 226 16.52 -1.71 28.30
C GLY A 226 16.84 -2.90 27.40
N ARG A 227 18.10 -3.36 27.49
CA ARG A 227 18.70 -4.40 26.65
C ARG A 227 18.28 -5.80 27.12
N GLY A 228 17.00 -6.14 27.00
CA GLY A 228 16.49 -7.44 27.41
C GLY A 228 14.98 -7.57 27.34
N THR A 229 14.49 -8.80 27.15
CA THR A 229 13.05 -9.13 27.10
C THR A 229 12.36 -9.03 28.46
N ASN A 230 13.12 -9.04 29.55
CA ASN A 230 12.66 -8.80 30.92
C ASN A 230 12.45 -7.32 31.26
N THR A 231 12.80 -6.40 30.35
CA THR A 231 12.58 -4.96 30.57
C THR A 231 11.21 -4.52 30.06
N ALA A 232 10.65 -3.47 30.67
CA ALA A 232 9.33 -2.95 30.29
C ALA A 232 9.29 -2.55 28.80
N ARG A 233 8.18 -2.87 28.13
CA ARG A 233 7.88 -2.35 26.80
C ARG A 233 7.54 -0.87 26.91
N VAL A 234 8.21 -0.03 26.12
CA VAL A 234 7.94 1.41 26.01
C VAL A 234 6.98 1.68 24.86
N TRP A 235 7.12 0.97 23.74
CA TRP A 235 6.28 1.15 22.56
C TRP A 235 6.22 -0.12 21.70
N ARG A 236 5.35 -0.13 20.69
CA ARG A 236 5.31 -1.18 19.67
C ARG A 236 5.11 -0.54 18.30
N VAL A 237 6.00 -0.86 17.36
CA VAL A 237 5.94 -0.38 15.98
C VAL A 237 5.39 -1.47 15.05
N PRO A 238 4.65 -1.13 13.99
CA PRO A 238 4.27 -2.10 12.95
C PRO A 238 5.50 -2.62 12.18
N ASP A 239 5.32 -3.68 11.39
CA ASP A 239 6.37 -4.21 10.53
C ASP A 239 6.92 -3.14 9.57
N LYS A 240 8.18 -3.28 9.16
CA LYS A 240 8.90 -2.39 8.23
C LYS A 240 9.03 -0.93 8.68
N THR A 241 8.58 -0.57 9.88
CA THR A 241 8.76 0.77 10.44
C THR A 241 10.25 1.11 10.47
N VAL A 242 10.61 2.28 9.95
CA VAL A 242 11.99 2.75 9.94
C VAL A 242 12.30 3.42 11.28
N LEU A 243 13.36 2.95 11.93
CA LEU A 243 13.84 3.36 13.24
C LEU A 243 15.16 4.09 13.07
N LYS A 244 15.32 5.22 13.76
CA LYS A 244 16.59 5.95 13.80
C LYS A 244 17.52 5.31 14.83
N VAL A 245 18.77 5.04 14.46
CA VAL A 245 19.81 4.57 15.38
C VAL A 245 20.28 5.73 16.28
N LEU A 246 20.41 5.47 17.59
CA LEU A 246 20.82 6.44 18.62
C LEU A 246 22.16 6.09 19.28
N GLU A 247 22.88 5.10 18.75
CA GLU A 247 24.23 4.72 19.14
C GLU A 247 25.17 4.82 17.93
N ASP A 248 26.42 4.41 18.07
CA ASP A 248 27.37 4.44 16.96
C ASP A 248 26.86 3.58 15.78
N PRO A 249 26.77 4.13 14.55
CA PRO A 249 26.23 3.42 13.39
C PRO A 249 26.99 2.13 13.02
N GLN A 250 28.31 2.08 13.28
CA GLN A 250 29.13 0.90 13.02
C GLN A 250 28.87 -0.19 14.08
N GLU A 251 28.72 0.21 15.35
CA GLU A 251 28.30 -0.70 16.42
C GLU A 251 26.89 -1.27 16.18
N ALA A 252 25.94 -0.41 15.77
CA ALA A 252 24.58 -0.82 15.47
C ALA A 252 24.54 -1.84 14.33
N ALA A 253 25.28 -1.57 13.24
CA ALA A 253 25.40 -2.47 12.10
C ALA A 253 25.94 -3.84 12.51
N ALA A 254 26.93 -3.89 13.40
CA ALA A 254 27.52 -5.14 13.88
C ALA A 254 26.54 -6.02 14.68
N LYS A 255 25.45 -5.44 15.23
CA LYS A 255 24.43 -6.12 16.04
C LYS A 255 23.27 -6.67 15.21
N ILE A 256 23.11 -6.25 13.95
CA ILE A 256 22.01 -6.68 13.06
C ILE A 256 22.09 -8.19 12.81
N GLY A 257 20.93 -8.86 12.87
CA GLY A 257 20.80 -10.32 12.74
C GLY A 257 21.27 -11.11 13.96
N LYS A 258 21.76 -10.47 15.02
CA LYS A 258 22.28 -11.11 16.23
C LYS A 258 21.41 -10.80 17.44
N ASP A 259 21.48 -11.67 18.46
CA ASP A 259 20.82 -11.45 19.76
C ASP A 259 21.57 -10.39 20.58
N GLN A 260 21.59 -9.16 20.04
CA GLN A 260 22.22 -7.99 20.61
C GLN A 260 21.26 -6.81 20.46
N TRP A 261 21.26 -5.90 21.42
CA TRP A 261 20.27 -4.84 21.49
C TRP A 261 20.83 -3.53 20.94
N VAL A 262 20.05 -2.89 20.07
CA VAL A 262 20.38 -1.62 19.42
C VAL A 262 19.52 -0.51 20.00
N HIS A 263 20.14 0.61 20.37
CA HIS A 263 19.43 1.81 20.85
C HIS A 263 18.83 2.60 19.68
N VAL A 264 17.53 2.87 19.73
CA VAL A 264 16.77 3.43 18.61
C VAL A 264 15.70 4.44 19.06
N SER A 265 15.27 5.28 18.11
CA SER A 265 14.08 6.13 18.19
C SER A 265 13.07 5.78 17.09
N THR A 266 11.78 5.74 17.42
CA THR A 266 10.71 5.55 16.42
C THR A 266 10.33 6.87 15.75
N PRO A 267 9.60 6.86 14.62
CA PRO A 267 9.02 8.07 14.02
C PRO A 267 8.16 8.90 15.00
N SER A 268 7.49 8.23 15.93
CA SER A 268 6.73 8.83 17.03
C SER A 268 7.58 9.21 18.25
N LEU A 269 8.90 9.31 18.11
CA LEU A 269 9.81 9.83 19.14
C LEU A 269 9.87 9.02 20.44
N HIS A 270 9.46 7.74 20.39
CA HIS A 270 9.70 6.79 21.47
C HIS A 270 11.12 6.25 21.37
N GLU A 271 11.88 6.37 22.46
CA GLU A 271 13.27 5.92 22.54
C GLU A 271 13.38 4.64 23.38
N GLY A 272 14.24 3.73 22.94
CA GLY A 272 14.48 2.48 23.64
C GLY A 272 15.33 1.52 22.83
N TYR A 273 15.21 0.23 23.11
CA TYR A 273 16.04 -0.81 22.54
C TYR A 273 15.21 -1.81 21.76
N VAL A 274 15.76 -2.23 20.62
CA VAL A 274 15.26 -3.35 19.80
C VAL A 274 16.32 -4.42 19.69
N ASN A 275 15.91 -5.67 19.49
CA ASN A 275 16.82 -6.78 19.33
C ASN A 275 17.22 -6.93 17.85
N GLY A 276 18.53 -7.04 17.61
CA GLY A 276 19.17 -7.13 16.31
C GLY A 276 18.62 -8.25 15.41
N GLN A 277 18.10 -9.34 15.98
CA GLN A 277 17.49 -10.45 15.24
C GLN A 277 16.24 -10.04 14.45
N TYR A 278 15.54 -8.98 14.88
CA TYR A 278 14.24 -8.57 14.32
C TYR A 278 14.31 -7.26 13.54
N VAL A 279 15.51 -6.86 13.11
CA VAL A 279 15.74 -5.64 12.33
C VAL A 279 16.66 -5.91 11.16
N LYS A 280 16.54 -5.08 10.13
CA LYS A 280 17.44 -5.03 8.96
C LYS A 280 18.00 -3.63 8.81
N ALA A 281 19.16 -3.49 8.18
CA ALA A 281 19.68 -2.18 7.82
C ALA A 281 18.78 -1.53 6.76
N LYS A 282 18.37 -0.28 6.96
CA LYS A 282 17.66 0.49 5.93
C LYS A 282 18.71 1.20 5.07
N ARG A 283 19.16 0.53 4.01
CA ARG A 283 20.25 0.99 3.13
C ARG A 283 19.80 1.93 2.02
N ALA A 284 18.56 1.78 1.55
CA ALA A 284 18.00 2.67 0.54
C ALA A 284 17.98 4.10 1.08
N SER A 285 18.72 5.00 0.44
CA SER A 285 18.75 6.41 0.81
C SER A 285 17.40 7.05 0.53
N ASP A 286 16.99 7.98 1.40
CA ASP A 286 15.82 8.81 1.13
C ASP A 286 16.18 9.87 0.07
N LYS A 287 15.77 9.60 -1.18
CA LYS A 287 16.02 10.48 -2.33
C LYS A 287 14.90 11.52 -2.54
N ARG A 288 13.86 11.54 -1.69
CA ARG A 288 12.65 12.37 -1.90
C ARG A 288 12.97 13.86 -1.88
N GLN A 289 12.47 14.55 -2.89
CA GLN A 289 12.67 16.00 -3.04
C GLN A 289 11.37 16.76 -2.77
N PRO A 290 11.45 18.04 -2.33
CA PRO A 290 10.29 18.91 -2.28
C PRO A 290 9.56 18.91 -3.62
N VAL A 291 8.25 18.74 -3.58
CA VAL A 291 7.45 18.65 -4.81
C VAL A 291 7.45 19.97 -5.56
N ASP A 292 7.54 19.88 -6.88
CA ASP A 292 7.29 21.00 -7.77
C ASP A 292 5.78 21.12 -8.04
N ASP A 293 5.19 22.24 -7.60
CA ASP A 293 3.75 22.50 -7.67
C ASP A 293 3.22 22.47 -9.11
N ALA A 294 4.03 22.93 -10.08
CA ALA A 294 3.66 22.94 -11.49
C ALA A 294 3.43 21.54 -12.08
N THR A 295 3.86 20.48 -11.38
CA THR A 295 3.69 19.09 -11.81
C THR A 295 2.45 18.42 -11.21
N LEU A 296 1.72 19.12 -10.33
CA LEU A 296 0.53 18.59 -9.69
C LEU A 296 -0.73 18.91 -10.50
N PRO A 297 -1.74 18.02 -10.47
CA PRO A 297 -3.02 18.33 -11.09
C PRO A 297 -3.74 19.44 -10.30
N TYR A 298 -4.65 20.16 -10.97
CA TYR A 298 -5.54 21.12 -10.31
C TYR A 298 -6.28 20.47 -9.13
N GLY A 299 -6.48 21.24 -8.07
CA GLY A 299 -7.07 20.72 -6.82
C GLY A 299 -6.06 20.04 -5.89
N GLN A 300 -4.76 20.07 -6.20
CA GLN A 300 -3.67 19.71 -5.28
C GLN A 300 -2.69 20.88 -5.13
N CYS A 301 -1.88 20.87 -4.07
CA CYS A 301 -0.89 21.91 -3.78
C CYS A 301 0.40 21.28 -3.20
N ALA A 302 1.56 21.79 -3.59
CA ALA A 302 2.85 21.30 -3.09
C ALA A 302 3.15 21.77 -1.66
N TRP A 303 2.64 22.94 -1.28
CA TRP A 303 2.87 23.51 0.04
C TRP A 303 1.88 22.96 1.07
N ILE A 304 2.34 22.80 2.31
CA ILE A 304 1.51 22.20 3.38
C ILE A 304 0.50 23.17 4.01
N PHE A 305 0.51 24.45 3.62
CA PHE A 305 -0.30 25.50 4.24
C PHE A 305 -1.76 25.37 3.85
N GLY A 306 -2.68 25.49 4.80
CA GLY A 306 -4.10 25.54 4.48
C GLY A 306 -5.00 25.98 5.61
N ILE A 307 -6.27 26.19 5.28
CA ILE A 307 -7.28 26.66 6.22
C ILE A 307 -8.55 25.81 6.02
N HIS A 308 -9.13 25.39 7.14
CA HIS A 308 -10.44 24.78 7.15
C HIS A 308 -11.50 25.86 6.87
N ALA A 309 -12.18 25.80 5.72
CA ALA A 309 -13.16 26.79 5.29
C ALA A 309 -14.59 26.23 5.49
N ALA A 310 -15.32 26.82 6.43
CA ALA A 310 -16.64 26.30 6.73
C ALA A 310 -17.67 26.65 5.64
N GLY A 311 -18.11 25.62 4.91
CA GLY A 311 -19.22 25.62 3.96
C GLY A 311 -18.85 26.14 2.56
N ALA A 312 -19.42 25.54 1.51
CA ALA A 312 -19.16 25.96 0.13
C ALA A 312 -19.82 27.28 -0.30
N THR A 313 -20.78 27.82 0.47
CA THR A 313 -21.57 29.01 0.09
C THR A 313 -21.43 30.22 1.00
N THR A 314 -20.40 30.31 1.82
CA THR A 314 -20.11 31.50 2.65
C THR A 314 -18.75 32.05 2.25
N PRO A 315 -18.58 33.37 1.97
CA PRO A 315 -17.41 33.89 1.26
C PRO A 315 -16.17 33.87 2.17
N ALA A 316 -15.62 32.68 2.35
CA ALA A 316 -14.41 32.43 3.09
C ALA A 316 -13.22 32.61 2.16
N ASP A 317 -13.08 33.79 1.55
CA ASP A 317 -11.92 34.06 0.69
C ASP A 317 -10.74 34.55 1.51
N PHE A 318 -9.87 33.60 1.88
CA PHE A 318 -8.60 33.87 2.57
C PHE A 318 -7.41 33.97 1.61
N ARG A 319 -7.61 33.94 0.28
CA ARG A 319 -6.51 33.95 -0.70
C ARG A 319 -5.65 35.20 -0.58
N PHE A 320 -6.21 36.31 -0.08
CA PHE A 320 -5.47 37.53 0.21
C PHE A 320 -4.30 37.32 1.20
N LEU A 321 -4.34 36.30 2.05
CA LEU A 321 -3.22 35.94 2.94
C LEU A 321 -1.98 35.48 2.17
N PHE A 322 -2.15 34.93 0.98
CA PHE A 322 -1.10 34.36 0.13
C PHE A 322 -0.56 35.37 -0.91
N GLN A 323 -1.17 36.54 -1.03
CA GLN A 323 -0.74 37.57 -1.99
C GLN A 323 0.74 37.90 -1.81
N ASN A 324 1.44 37.99 -2.94
CA ASN A 324 2.88 38.29 -3.02
C ASN A 324 3.81 37.26 -2.33
N LYS A 325 3.32 36.04 -2.05
CA LYS A 325 4.15 34.96 -1.50
C LYS A 325 4.73 34.02 -2.57
N GLY A 326 4.16 34.02 -3.78
CA GLY A 326 4.52 33.09 -4.86
C GLY A 326 4.14 31.64 -4.53
N LYS A 327 3.06 31.45 -3.75
CA LYS A 327 2.60 30.16 -3.21
C LYS A 327 1.08 30.17 -3.10
N THR A 328 0.49 28.98 -3.12
CA THR A 328 -0.92 28.74 -2.78
C THR A 328 -0.99 27.90 -1.51
N GLY A 329 -2.15 27.28 -1.24
CA GLY A 329 -2.33 26.38 -0.11
C GLY A 329 -3.52 25.45 -0.32
N TRP A 330 -4.03 24.92 0.78
CA TRP A 330 -5.15 23.99 0.82
C TRP A 330 -6.39 24.64 1.43
N VAL A 331 -7.55 24.23 0.93
CA VAL A 331 -8.87 24.55 1.47
C VAL A 331 -9.68 23.26 1.65
N LEU A 332 -10.36 23.15 2.79
CA LEU A 332 -11.32 22.09 3.06
C LEU A 332 -12.72 22.69 3.23
N PHE A 333 -13.68 22.15 2.48
CA PHE A 333 -15.11 22.41 2.65
C PHE A 333 -15.80 21.24 3.37
N CYS A 334 -16.89 21.51 4.08
CA CYS A 334 -17.66 20.48 4.78
C CYS A 334 -19.13 20.53 4.34
N GLU A 335 -19.65 19.36 3.97
CA GLU A 335 -20.99 19.22 3.38
C GLU A 335 -21.79 18.17 4.13
N ALA A 336 -23.01 18.52 4.54
CA ALA A 336 -23.97 17.62 5.13
C ALA A 336 -24.94 17.15 4.03
N ILE A 337 -24.68 15.97 3.47
CA ILE A 337 -25.35 15.48 2.26
C ILE A 337 -26.53 14.52 2.54
N GLY A 338 -26.67 14.05 3.78
CA GLY A 338 -27.76 13.18 4.19
C GLY A 338 -27.77 11.80 3.54
N THR A 339 -28.94 11.16 3.51
CA THR A 339 -29.13 9.78 3.03
C THR A 339 -30.09 9.68 1.85
N ASP A 340 -30.32 10.74 1.10
CA ASP A 340 -31.12 10.63 -0.13
C ASP A 340 -30.29 9.96 -1.23
N PRO A 341 -30.60 8.73 -1.67
CA PRO A 341 -29.83 8.07 -2.72
C PRO A 341 -29.92 8.77 -4.08
N ASN A 342 -30.87 9.70 -4.25
CA ASN A 342 -31.01 10.55 -5.43
C ASN A 342 -30.56 12.00 -5.17
N HIS A 343 -29.66 12.21 -4.21
CA HIS A 343 -29.15 13.53 -3.82
C HIS A 343 -28.89 14.44 -5.05
N GLY A 344 -29.58 15.58 -5.10
CA GLY A 344 -29.50 16.50 -6.25
C GLY A 344 -28.47 17.61 -6.11
N GLY A 345 -27.82 17.73 -4.95
CA GLY A 345 -26.80 18.74 -4.67
C GLY A 345 -25.42 18.40 -5.24
N GLY A 346 -24.54 19.39 -5.18
CA GLY A 346 -23.15 19.41 -5.66
C GLY A 346 -22.65 20.85 -5.63
N HIS A 347 -21.35 21.06 -5.84
CA HIS A 347 -20.78 22.41 -5.82
C HIS A 347 -19.64 22.62 -6.82
N ASP A 348 -19.47 23.87 -7.25
CA ASP A 348 -18.40 24.30 -8.13
C ASP A 348 -17.24 24.90 -7.34
N TYR A 349 -16.16 24.13 -7.19
CA TYR A 349 -14.93 24.54 -6.54
C TYR A 349 -13.85 25.01 -7.53
N THR A 350 -14.16 25.16 -8.82
CA THR A 350 -13.17 25.50 -9.86
C THR A 350 -12.47 26.83 -9.62
N SER A 351 -13.14 27.79 -8.98
CA SER A 351 -12.52 29.07 -8.61
C SER A 351 -11.33 28.92 -7.66
N TRP A 352 -11.29 27.84 -6.87
CA TRP A 352 -10.16 27.54 -5.98
C TRP A 352 -9.11 26.70 -6.68
N SER A 353 -9.51 25.62 -7.32
CA SER A 353 -8.55 24.70 -7.96
C SER A 353 -7.84 25.33 -9.15
N HIS A 354 -8.50 26.17 -9.96
CA HIS A 354 -7.85 26.90 -11.07
C HIS A 354 -6.94 28.03 -10.59
N ASP A 355 -7.15 28.55 -9.38
CA ASP A 355 -6.24 29.49 -8.70
C ASP A 355 -5.03 28.78 -8.05
N GLY A 356 -4.89 27.46 -8.27
CA GLY A 356 -3.76 26.65 -7.82
C GLY A 356 -3.89 26.15 -6.39
N TYR A 357 -5.08 26.19 -5.78
CA TYR A 357 -5.29 25.66 -4.43
C TYR A 357 -5.56 24.16 -4.45
N GLY A 358 -5.06 23.48 -3.42
CA GLY A 358 -5.51 22.15 -3.06
C GLY A 358 -6.94 22.21 -2.52
N VAL A 359 -7.85 21.41 -3.08
CA VAL A 359 -9.28 21.45 -2.72
C VAL A 359 -9.69 20.09 -2.20
N MET A 360 -10.25 20.08 -0.99
CA MET A 360 -10.81 18.90 -0.35
C MET A 360 -12.25 19.17 0.10
N VAL A 361 -13.08 18.14 0.10
CA VAL A 361 -14.45 18.21 0.60
C VAL A 361 -14.72 17.05 1.54
N ARG A 362 -15.19 17.36 2.75
CA ARG A 362 -15.67 16.38 3.72
C ARG A 362 -17.17 16.17 3.58
N LEU A 363 -17.55 14.94 3.27
CA LEU A 363 -18.92 14.49 3.10
C LEU A 363 -19.39 13.82 4.39
N ASN A 364 -20.29 14.49 5.10
CA ASN A 364 -20.96 13.99 6.29
C ASN A 364 -22.42 13.65 5.94
N ASN A 365 -23.01 12.68 6.63
CA ASN A 365 -24.47 12.53 6.65
C ASN A 365 -25.11 13.79 7.24
N GLY A 366 -24.61 14.22 8.40
CA GLY A 366 -24.99 15.46 9.04
C GLY A 366 -24.06 15.76 10.21
N TYR A 367 -24.54 16.62 11.11
CA TYR A 367 -23.90 16.92 12.39
C TYR A 367 -24.82 16.47 13.52
N GLU A 368 -24.37 16.52 14.77
CA GLU A 368 -25.22 16.21 15.93
C GLU A 368 -26.60 16.89 15.83
N PRO A 369 -27.73 16.15 15.97
CA PRO A 369 -27.83 14.75 16.40
C PRO A 369 -27.85 13.72 15.24
N SER A 370 -27.74 14.14 13.98
CA SER A 370 -27.84 13.24 12.83
C SER A 370 -26.64 12.28 12.70
N GLY A 371 -25.48 12.71 13.18
CA GLY A 371 -24.21 11.98 13.11
C GLY A 371 -23.49 12.14 11.78
N THR A 372 -22.16 12.03 11.84
CA THR A 372 -21.26 12.08 10.68
C THR A 372 -21.54 10.98 9.66
N LEU A 373 -21.93 9.80 10.16
CA LEU A 373 -22.54 8.72 9.40
C LEU A 373 -23.99 8.55 9.87
N PRO A 374 -24.91 8.06 9.03
CA PRO A 374 -26.25 7.74 9.49
C PRO A 374 -26.24 6.43 10.30
N VAL A 375 -27.41 5.93 10.70
CA VAL A 375 -27.51 4.54 11.18
C VAL A 375 -27.07 3.56 10.09
N SER A 376 -26.51 2.42 10.48
CA SER A 376 -25.92 1.40 9.60
C SER A 376 -26.87 0.90 8.52
N ALA A 377 -28.17 0.82 8.82
CA ALA A 377 -29.21 0.47 7.86
C ALA A 377 -29.32 1.44 6.66
N LYS A 378 -28.69 2.62 6.76
CA LYS A 378 -28.68 3.68 5.74
C LYS A 378 -27.32 3.90 5.09
N TYR A 379 -26.30 3.10 5.37
CA TYR A 379 -24.97 3.25 4.75
C TYR A 379 -24.99 3.12 3.22
N ALA A 380 -25.82 2.24 2.66
CA ALA A 380 -25.95 2.12 1.21
C ALA A 380 -26.57 3.38 0.58
N ASP A 381 -27.58 3.96 1.23
CA ASP A 381 -28.23 5.19 0.78
C ASP A 381 -27.26 6.38 0.87
N PHE A 382 -26.51 6.49 1.97
CA PHE A 382 -25.44 7.49 2.14
C PHE A 382 -24.35 7.36 1.09
N ALA A 383 -23.89 6.14 0.79
CA ALA A 383 -22.88 5.91 -0.24
C ALA A 383 -23.36 6.36 -1.64
N ASN A 384 -24.64 6.14 -1.97
CA ASN A 384 -25.22 6.65 -3.20
C ASN A 384 -25.30 8.19 -3.19
N ALA A 385 -25.68 8.80 -2.06
CA ALA A 385 -25.69 10.25 -1.88
C ALA A 385 -24.29 10.86 -2.09
N CYS A 386 -23.24 10.23 -1.52
CA CYS A 386 -21.85 10.63 -1.75
C CYS A 386 -21.50 10.67 -3.24
N ALA A 387 -21.76 9.58 -3.96
CA ALA A 387 -21.45 9.51 -5.39
C ALA A 387 -22.23 10.54 -6.21
N ARG A 388 -23.50 10.79 -5.88
CA ARG A 388 -24.29 11.85 -6.54
C ARG A 388 -23.72 13.23 -6.28
N TYR A 389 -23.35 13.54 -5.04
CA TYR A 389 -22.71 14.82 -4.72
C TYR A 389 -21.40 15.01 -5.49
N VAL A 390 -20.56 13.97 -5.57
CA VAL A 390 -19.32 13.99 -6.36
C VAL A 390 -19.61 14.19 -7.84
N GLN A 391 -20.55 13.43 -8.41
CA GLN A 391 -20.95 13.52 -9.82
C GLN A 391 -21.44 14.92 -10.22
N ASN A 392 -22.10 15.62 -9.29
CA ASN A 392 -22.66 16.95 -9.51
C ASN A 392 -21.70 18.08 -9.12
N SER A 393 -20.49 17.75 -8.65
CA SER A 393 -19.48 18.73 -8.25
C SER A 393 -18.38 18.87 -9.28
N GLN A 394 -17.71 20.02 -9.30
CA GLN A 394 -16.57 20.27 -10.20
C GLN A 394 -15.43 21.00 -9.48
N GLY A 395 -14.21 20.83 -9.99
CA GLY A 395 -13.02 21.47 -9.41
C GLY A 395 -12.49 20.84 -8.12
N CYS A 396 -12.97 19.64 -7.76
CA CYS A 396 -12.49 18.85 -6.63
C CYS A 396 -12.41 17.36 -7.02
N HIS A 397 -11.39 16.67 -6.53
CA HIS A 397 -11.24 15.21 -6.66
C HIS A 397 -10.76 14.56 -5.34
N ILE A 398 -10.78 15.29 -4.22
CA ILE A 398 -10.37 14.77 -2.90
C ILE A 398 -11.58 14.81 -1.95
N TRP A 399 -12.04 13.62 -1.56
CA TRP A 399 -13.27 13.43 -0.80
C TRP A 399 -12.99 12.71 0.52
N ILE A 400 -13.34 13.36 1.63
CA ILE A 400 -13.20 12.82 2.98
C ILE A 400 -14.55 12.27 3.42
N ILE A 401 -14.61 11.01 3.87
CA ILE A 401 -15.87 10.39 4.29
C ILE A 401 -16.00 10.44 5.80
N GLY A 402 -16.92 11.27 6.27
CA GLY A 402 -17.19 11.49 7.68
C GLY A 402 -16.09 12.24 8.43
N ASN A 403 -16.26 12.33 9.74
CA ASN A 403 -15.41 13.04 10.69
C ASN A 403 -15.52 12.45 12.09
N GLU A 404 -14.42 12.31 12.79
CA GLU A 404 -14.35 12.00 14.23
C GLU A 404 -15.32 10.89 14.64
N GLN A 405 -15.39 9.83 13.83
CA GLN A 405 -16.33 8.72 13.95
C GLN A 405 -16.21 7.91 15.26
N ASN A 406 -15.20 8.16 16.08
CA ASN A 406 -15.05 7.59 17.42
C ASN A 406 -15.63 8.49 18.53
N ASN A 407 -15.94 9.75 18.22
CA ASN A 407 -16.53 10.73 19.11
C ASN A 407 -18.06 10.57 19.13
N VAL A 408 -18.62 10.31 20.30
CA VAL A 408 -20.06 10.05 20.47
C VAL A 408 -20.98 11.19 19.99
N ARG A 409 -20.48 12.44 19.92
CA ARG A 409 -21.27 13.57 19.36
C ARG A 409 -21.51 13.41 17.87
N GLU A 410 -20.60 12.73 17.18
CA GLU A 410 -20.68 12.44 15.74
C GLU A 410 -21.47 11.17 15.43
N HIS A 411 -22.00 10.49 16.44
CA HIS A 411 -22.82 9.30 16.24
C HIS A 411 -24.29 9.66 15.96
N PRO A 412 -25.05 8.81 15.24
CA PRO A 412 -26.50 8.94 15.16
C PRO A 412 -27.13 9.04 16.55
N GLY A 413 -27.90 10.10 16.80
CA GLY A 413 -28.52 10.41 18.10
C GLY A 413 -27.66 11.27 19.04
N GLY A 414 -26.38 11.49 18.74
CA GLY A 414 -25.48 12.29 19.55
C GLY A 414 -25.03 11.61 20.86
N ALA A 415 -24.39 12.39 21.73
CA ALA A 415 -23.77 11.87 22.95
C ALA A 415 -24.78 11.48 24.04
N ASP A 416 -25.85 12.27 24.17
CA ASP A 416 -26.83 12.15 25.26
C ASP A 416 -27.83 11.01 25.00
N HIS A 417 -28.27 10.86 23.75
CA HIS A 417 -29.30 9.90 23.34
C HIS A 417 -28.89 9.14 22.07
N PRO A 418 -27.77 8.39 22.10
CA PRO A 418 -27.27 7.68 20.93
C PRO A 418 -28.33 6.70 20.41
N THR A 419 -28.57 6.74 19.11
CA THR A 419 -29.38 5.76 18.37
C THR A 419 -28.53 4.55 17.98
N GLU A 420 -27.27 4.77 17.61
CA GLU A 420 -26.31 3.72 17.27
C GLU A 420 -24.88 4.24 17.48
N HIS A 421 -23.95 3.41 17.99
CA HIS A 421 -22.53 3.79 18.03
C HIS A 421 -21.79 3.33 16.78
N ILE A 422 -20.86 4.14 16.29
CA ILE A 422 -20.07 3.84 15.09
C ILE A 422 -18.80 3.08 15.51
N THR A 423 -18.84 1.75 15.55
CA THR A 423 -17.61 0.96 15.77
C THR A 423 -16.63 1.11 14.60
N ALA A 424 -15.37 0.72 14.81
CA ALA A 424 -14.35 0.77 13.77
C ALA A 424 -14.73 -0.03 12.50
N GLN A 425 -15.35 -1.20 12.68
CA GLN A 425 -15.93 -2.04 11.63
C GLN A 425 -17.03 -1.32 10.87
N MET A 426 -17.93 -0.65 11.59
CA MET A 426 -19.09 0.03 11.00
C MET A 426 -18.64 1.23 10.17
N TYR A 427 -17.68 2.01 10.68
CA TYR A 427 -17.07 3.07 9.88
C TYR A 427 -16.41 2.49 8.62
N ALA A 428 -15.61 1.43 8.74
CA ALA A 428 -14.94 0.82 7.59
C ALA A 428 -15.95 0.31 6.54
N GLN A 429 -17.07 -0.26 6.98
CA GLN A 429 -18.18 -0.66 6.11
C GLN A 429 -18.77 0.53 5.34
N ALA A 430 -19.09 1.63 6.03
CA ALA A 430 -19.62 2.83 5.40
C ALA A 430 -18.61 3.46 4.42
N PHE A 431 -17.34 3.53 4.82
CA PHE A 431 -16.24 4.02 3.99
C PHE A 431 -16.07 3.20 2.71
N ASN A 432 -15.99 1.86 2.82
CA ASN A 432 -15.84 0.97 1.67
C ASN A 432 -17.01 1.10 0.68
N LEU A 433 -18.25 1.26 1.19
CA LEU A 433 -19.43 1.50 0.37
C LEU A 433 -19.34 2.86 -0.36
N ALA A 434 -19.06 3.94 0.38
CA ALA A 434 -18.96 5.28 -0.18
C ALA A 434 -17.83 5.38 -1.21
N ARG A 435 -16.64 4.85 -0.89
CA ARG A 435 -15.50 4.83 -1.82
C ARG A 435 -15.86 4.10 -3.11
N ARG A 436 -16.47 2.91 -3.03
CA ARG A 436 -16.87 2.15 -4.22
C ARG A 436 -17.79 2.98 -5.13
N ARG A 437 -18.81 3.61 -4.56
CA ARG A 437 -19.77 4.44 -5.31
C ARG A 437 -19.12 5.71 -5.89
N ILE A 438 -18.24 6.36 -5.15
CA ILE A 438 -17.50 7.53 -5.66
C ILE A 438 -16.61 7.13 -6.83
N LYS A 439 -15.87 6.02 -6.71
CA LYS A 439 -15.00 5.52 -7.78
C LYS A 439 -15.76 5.12 -9.06
N GLU A 440 -17.05 4.75 -8.95
CA GLU A 440 -17.90 4.47 -10.11
C GLU A 440 -18.19 5.74 -10.95
N VAL A 441 -18.24 6.92 -10.32
CA VAL A 441 -18.55 8.19 -10.99
C VAL A 441 -17.32 9.08 -11.22
N GLN A 442 -16.26 8.89 -10.43
CA GLN A 442 -14.99 9.60 -10.53
C GLN A 442 -13.83 8.63 -10.21
N PRO A 443 -13.35 7.84 -11.19
CA PRO A 443 -12.36 6.79 -10.98
C PRO A 443 -11.02 7.29 -10.38
N GLU A 444 -10.62 8.51 -10.75
CA GLU A 444 -9.39 9.16 -10.30
C GLU A 444 -9.48 9.81 -8.92
N ALA A 445 -10.67 9.83 -8.30
CA ALA A 445 -10.90 10.46 -7.00
C ALA A 445 -9.95 9.94 -5.91
N ILE A 446 -9.40 10.84 -5.10
CA ILE A 446 -8.75 10.49 -3.84
C ILE A 446 -9.84 10.41 -2.77
N VAL A 447 -10.25 9.19 -2.40
CA VAL A 447 -11.19 8.98 -1.30
C VAL A 447 -10.41 8.68 -0.02
N ALA A 448 -10.50 9.62 0.92
CA ALA A 448 -9.76 9.60 2.18
C ALA A 448 -10.68 9.34 3.39
N THR A 449 -10.14 8.70 4.42
CA THR A 449 -10.88 8.40 5.65
C THR A 449 -11.22 9.67 6.43
N GLY A 450 -12.35 9.74 7.14
CA GLY A 450 -12.54 10.69 8.22
C GLY A 450 -11.47 10.53 9.31
N ALA A 451 -11.06 11.67 9.88
CA ALA A 451 -10.10 11.67 10.97
C ALA A 451 -10.71 11.08 12.24
N VAL A 452 -9.93 10.34 13.01
CA VAL A 452 -10.30 9.93 14.37
C VAL A 452 -10.02 11.10 15.30
N ASP A 453 -10.94 11.42 16.22
CA ASP A 453 -10.70 12.34 17.33
C ASP A 453 -9.65 11.70 18.25
N PRO A 454 -8.42 12.24 18.31
CA PRO A 454 -7.35 11.62 19.08
C PRO A 454 -7.63 11.68 20.58
N TYR A 455 -8.50 12.55 21.09
CA TYR A 455 -8.65 12.74 22.53
C TYR A 455 -9.91 12.12 23.11
N ASN A 456 -10.83 11.63 22.26
CA ASN A 456 -12.12 11.14 22.72
C ASN A 456 -12.07 9.72 23.28
N THR A 457 -12.48 9.60 24.55
CA THR A 457 -12.65 8.31 25.23
C THR A 457 -13.99 8.20 25.94
N TYR A 458 -14.99 8.95 25.45
CA TYR A 458 -16.30 9.03 26.09
C TYR A 458 -16.97 7.65 26.14
N PRO A 459 -17.62 7.24 27.25
CA PRO A 459 -18.28 5.95 27.35
C PRO A 459 -19.42 5.77 26.35
N TRP A 460 -19.48 4.60 25.71
CA TRP A 460 -20.51 4.28 24.72
C TRP A 460 -21.71 3.59 25.35
N GLN A 461 -22.78 4.36 25.59
CA GLN A 461 -23.98 3.95 26.33
C GLN A 461 -24.61 2.64 25.82
N LEU A 462 -24.82 2.50 24.50
CA LEU A 462 -25.47 1.30 23.94
C LEU A 462 -24.57 0.05 23.95
N LEU A 463 -23.27 0.24 24.24
CA LEU A 463 -22.28 -0.83 24.30
C LEU A 463 -21.74 -0.98 25.73
N GLY A 464 -22.63 -0.86 26.72
CA GLY A 464 -22.32 -1.13 28.12
C GLY A 464 -21.37 -0.10 28.74
N ASN A 465 -21.39 1.14 28.26
CA ASN A 465 -20.48 2.22 28.69
C ASN A 465 -18.99 1.88 28.50
N GLN A 466 -18.66 1.05 27.50
CA GLN A 466 -17.26 0.80 27.16
C GLN A 466 -16.58 2.09 26.71
N ARG A 467 -15.32 2.29 27.13
CA ARG A 467 -14.44 3.35 26.62
C ARG A 467 -13.56 2.78 25.53
N ASN A 468 -13.36 3.54 24.46
CA ASN A 468 -12.48 3.16 23.36
C ASN A 468 -11.19 3.96 23.39
N ARG A 469 -10.12 3.32 22.93
CA ARG A 469 -8.81 3.96 22.73
C ARG A 469 -8.71 4.47 21.30
N PRO A 470 -8.69 5.79 21.05
CA PRO A 470 -8.55 6.39 19.72
C PRO A 470 -7.54 5.70 18.78
N LEU A 471 -6.31 5.43 19.25
CA LEU A 471 -5.29 4.81 18.41
C LEU A 471 -5.62 3.34 18.07
N GLU A 472 -6.29 2.61 18.96
CA GLU A 472 -6.72 1.23 18.67
C GLU A 472 -7.94 1.22 17.75
N TYR A 473 -8.90 2.14 17.95
CA TYR A 473 -10.00 2.35 17.01
C TYR A 473 -9.48 2.62 15.60
N PHE A 474 -8.47 3.49 15.47
CA PHE A 474 -7.85 3.82 14.18
C PHE A 474 -7.19 2.59 13.51
N LYS A 475 -6.42 1.80 14.25
CA LYS A 475 -5.80 0.57 13.73
C LYS A 475 -6.84 -0.45 13.32
N GLU A 476 -7.86 -0.66 14.15
CA GLU A 476 -8.95 -1.59 13.88
C GLU A 476 -9.71 -1.15 12.63
N MET A 477 -10.04 0.14 12.52
CA MET A 477 -10.71 0.73 11.36
C MET A 477 -9.93 0.45 10.08
N LEU A 478 -8.63 0.76 10.07
CA LEU A 478 -7.74 0.49 8.95
C LEU A 478 -7.69 -1.01 8.60
N SER A 479 -7.79 -1.91 9.57
CA SER A 479 -7.77 -3.36 9.30
C SER A 479 -8.99 -3.89 8.55
N TYR A 480 -10.13 -3.18 8.61
CA TYR A 480 -11.39 -3.54 7.92
C TYR A 480 -11.63 -2.75 6.62
N ILE A 481 -10.78 -1.77 6.30
CA ILE A 481 -10.87 -1.04 5.03
C ILE A 481 -10.26 -1.89 3.90
N ASP A 482 -11.02 -2.05 2.83
CA ASP A 482 -10.61 -2.86 1.68
C ASP A 482 -9.47 -2.17 0.92
N ASP A 483 -9.66 -0.88 0.63
CA ASP A 483 -8.72 -0.03 -0.10
C ASP A 483 -9.06 1.46 0.15
N LEU A 484 -8.06 2.35 0.06
CA LEU A 484 -8.18 3.79 0.28
C LEU A 484 -7.16 4.57 -0.56
N ASP A 485 -7.42 5.85 -0.81
CA ASP A 485 -6.51 6.70 -1.59
C ASP A 485 -5.81 7.77 -0.76
N GLY A 486 -6.25 8.00 0.48
CA GLY A 486 -5.65 8.94 1.42
C GLY A 486 -6.13 8.73 2.86
N ILE A 487 -5.43 9.31 3.83
CA ILE A 487 -5.74 9.18 5.26
C ILE A 487 -5.82 10.57 5.86
N VAL A 488 -6.85 10.84 6.65
CA VAL A 488 -7.01 12.12 7.35
C VAL A 488 -6.75 11.93 8.83
N LEU A 489 -6.01 12.86 9.44
CA LEU A 489 -5.73 12.94 10.86
C LEU A 489 -6.14 14.31 11.40
N HIS A 490 -6.39 14.40 12.70
CA HIS A 490 -6.46 15.67 13.42
C HIS A 490 -5.36 15.72 14.49
N THR A 491 -4.91 16.93 14.83
CA THR A 491 -3.98 17.13 15.96
C THR A 491 -4.08 18.55 16.50
N TYR A 492 -3.96 18.71 17.80
CA TYR A 492 -4.22 19.99 18.48
C TYR A 492 -3.25 20.18 19.65
N THR A 493 -3.16 21.41 20.18
CA THR A 493 -2.63 21.61 21.54
C THR A 493 -3.78 21.90 22.50
N HIS A 494 -3.65 21.54 23.76
CA HIS A 494 -4.69 21.89 24.74
C HIS A 494 -4.64 23.37 25.15
N TRP A 495 -3.45 23.99 25.05
CA TRP A 495 -3.24 25.39 25.38
C TRP A 495 -2.59 26.16 24.23
N MET A 496 -2.80 27.48 24.17
CA MET A 496 -2.10 28.41 23.26
C MET A 496 -0.62 28.65 23.65
N ASP A 497 0.13 27.58 23.85
CA ASP A 497 1.57 27.63 24.15
C ASP A 497 2.35 26.96 23.02
N VAL A 498 3.27 27.72 22.43
CA VAL A 498 4.13 27.27 21.32
C VAL A 498 4.99 26.06 21.73
N GLY A 499 5.39 25.97 23.01
CA GLY A 499 6.17 24.84 23.52
C GLY A 499 5.44 23.49 23.39
N LEU A 500 4.10 23.50 23.38
CA LEU A 500 3.28 22.30 23.27
C LEU A 500 3.27 21.69 21.87
N ILE A 501 3.70 22.44 20.84
CA ILE A 501 3.81 21.91 19.47
C ILE A 501 4.80 20.75 19.40
N THR A 502 5.92 20.83 20.14
CA THR A 502 6.97 19.81 20.16
C THR A 502 7.00 19.00 21.45
N ALA A 503 6.11 19.30 22.40
CA ALA A 503 6.08 18.63 23.68
C ALA A 503 5.64 17.17 23.53
N LYS A 504 6.38 16.26 24.16
CA LYS A 504 6.01 14.85 24.31
C LYS A 504 5.06 14.66 25.50
N THR A 505 4.13 15.60 25.70
CA THR A 505 3.17 15.58 26.82
C THR A 505 2.36 14.30 26.78
N VAL A 506 2.20 13.67 27.93
CA VAL A 506 1.44 12.43 28.08
C VAL A 506 0.12 12.70 28.77
N PHE A 507 -0.90 11.89 28.47
CA PHE A 507 -2.14 11.93 29.21
C PHE A 507 -1.91 11.60 30.69
N THR A 508 -2.67 12.24 31.57
CA THR A 508 -2.69 11.89 33.00
C THR A 508 -3.64 10.73 33.29
N ASP A 509 -4.71 10.57 32.49
CA ASP A 509 -5.58 9.40 32.56
C ASP A 509 -4.79 8.13 32.28
N GLU A 510 -4.78 7.23 33.26
CA GLU A 510 -4.06 5.96 33.17
C GLU A 510 -4.54 5.10 32.00
N PHE A 511 -5.76 5.28 31.50
CA PHE A 511 -6.27 4.59 30.30
C PHE A 511 -5.51 4.97 29.02
N LEU A 512 -4.83 6.13 29.03
CA LEU A 512 -4.24 6.83 27.89
C LEU A 512 -2.70 7.06 28.00
N GLN A 513 -2.04 6.62 29.07
CA GLN A 513 -0.62 6.92 29.36
C GLN A 513 0.44 6.19 28.48
N PRO A 514 1.27 6.90 27.69
CA PRO A 514 2.34 6.32 26.86
C PRO A 514 3.39 5.53 27.66
N GLY A 515 3.98 4.49 27.07
CA GLY A 515 4.92 3.59 27.77
C GLY A 515 4.31 2.27 28.25
N THR A 516 3.06 2.03 27.89
CA THR A 516 2.29 0.79 28.01
C THR A 516 1.60 0.58 26.63
N PRO A 517 0.77 -0.44 26.33
CA PRO A 517 -0.08 -0.38 25.11
C PRO A 517 -1.10 0.78 25.14
N LYS A 518 -0.94 1.73 26.06
CA LYS A 518 -1.83 2.85 26.30
C LYS A 518 -1.24 4.05 25.55
N GLU A 519 -1.61 4.10 24.28
CA GLU A 519 -2.03 5.32 23.60
C GLU A 519 -1.03 6.50 23.47
N HIS A 520 -1.41 7.55 22.74
CA HIS A 520 -0.54 8.53 22.05
C HIS A 520 -0.30 9.82 22.87
N TYR A 521 0.28 10.85 22.27
CA TYR A 521 0.60 12.11 22.96
C TYR A 521 -0.64 12.99 23.20
N TYR A 522 -0.61 13.78 24.28
CA TYR A 522 -1.71 14.65 24.70
C TYR A 522 -1.84 15.92 23.84
N ASP A 523 -0.74 16.51 23.39
CA ASP A 523 -0.76 17.75 22.60
C ASP A 523 -0.46 17.47 21.12
N PHE A 524 0.20 18.41 20.44
CA PHE A 524 0.32 18.45 18.99
C PHE A 524 1.03 17.24 18.41
N GLN A 525 1.88 16.56 19.20
CA GLN A 525 2.57 15.35 18.76
C GLN A 525 1.63 14.16 18.57
N ALA A 526 0.34 14.26 18.91
CA ALA A 526 -0.67 13.22 18.78
C ALA A 526 -0.72 12.59 17.38
N TYR A 527 -0.51 13.35 16.31
CA TYR A 527 -0.51 12.80 14.95
C TYR A 527 0.56 11.73 14.71
N ARG A 528 1.70 11.76 15.42
CA ARG A 528 2.84 10.89 15.10
C ARG A 528 2.52 9.41 15.34
N PRO A 529 2.00 8.99 16.51
CA PRO A 529 1.57 7.61 16.70
C PRO A 529 0.53 7.12 15.68
N PHE A 530 -0.39 7.98 15.24
CA PHE A 530 -1.37 7.62 14.21
C PHE A 530 -0.70 7.44 12.85
N ALA A 531 0.17 8.36 12.43
CA ALA A 531 0.92 8.25 11.19
C ALA A 531 1.87 7.05 11.17
N GLU A 532 2.50 6.71 12.30
CA GLU A 532 3.34 5.52 12.45
C GLU A 532 2.54 4.21 12.42
N ALA A 533 1.29 4.24 12.89
CA ALA A 533 0.39 3.08 12.91
C ALA A 533 -0.16 2.69 11.52
N ILE A 534 0.06 3.53 10.49
CA ILE A 534 -0.39 3.24 9.12
C ILE A 534 0.31 1.96 8.61
N PRO A 535 -0.45 0.94 8.16
CA PRO A 535 0.09 -0.30 7.61
C PRO A 535 0.97 -0.05 6.39
N GLU A 536 1.98 -0.91 6.19
CA GLU A 536 2.95 -0.79 5.10
C GLU A 536 2.30 -0.57 3.72
N LYS A 537 1.23 -1.33 3.41
CA LYS A 537 0.48 -1.25 2.15
C LYS A 537 -0.11 0.14 1.83
N TRP A 538 -0.16 1.05 2.81
CA TRP A 538 -0.72 2.39 2.67
C TRP A 538 0.23 3.51 3.12
N ARG A 539 1.51 3.22 3.41
CA ARG A 539 2.47 4.26 3.83
C ARG A 539 2.86 5.24 2.72
N ASP A 540 2.61 4.85 1.47
CA ASP A 540 2.78 5.67 0.28
C ASP A 540 1.58 6.59 -0.01
N ARG A 541 0.48 6.43 0.74
CA ARG A 541 -0.73 7.24 0.58
C ARG A 541 -0.58 8.60 1.27
N PRO A 542 -1.16 9.67 0.69
CA PRO A 542 -1.12 11.00 1.27
C PRO A 542 -1.82 11.04 2.62
N ILE A 543 -1.20 11.74 3.58
CA ILE A 543 -1.83 12.10 4.85
C ILE A 543 -2.27 13.56 4.79
N TYR A 544 -3.49 13.84 5.24
CA TYR A 544 -4.01 15.20 5.38
C TYR A 544 -4.31 15.48 6.84
N ILE A 545 -3.75 16.55 7.41
CA ILE A 545 -4.23 17.05 8.71
C ILE A 545 -5.31 18.08 8.44
N ALA A 546 -6.57 17.64 8.50
CA ALA A 546 -7.74 18.43 8.09
C ALA A 546 -8.20 19.46 9.14
N GLU A 547 -7.74 19.33 10.38
CA GLU A 547 -8.03 20.26 11.47
C GLU A 547 -6.87 20.33 12.45
N SER A 548 -6.54 21.56 12.84
CA SER A 548 -5.59 21.85 13.90
C SER A 548 -5.78 23.26 14.46
N ASN A 549 -5.75 23.35 15.79
CA ASN A 549 -5.78 24.58 16.59
C ASN A 549 -5.29 24.26 18.01
N HIS A 550 -5.33 25.27 18.89
CA HIS A 550 -5.26 25.06 20.32
C HIS A 550 -6.68 25.05 20.92
N TRP A 551 -6.94 24.28 21.99
CA TRP A 551 -8.27 24.25 22.62
C TRP A 551 -8.54 25.55 23.39
N ILE A 552 -7.72 25.87 24.37
CA ILE A 552 -7.93 27.01 25.28
C ILE A 552 -6.75 27.98 25.25
N ALA A 553 -7.02 29.29 25.26
CA ALA A 553 -6.00 30.31 25.49
C ALA A 553 -6.07 30.85 26.94
N SER A 554 -4.96 30.79 27.66
CA SER A 554 -4.89 31.25 29.05
C SER A 554 -5.01 32.79 29.18
N GLU A 555 -4.85 33.52 28.08
CA GLU A 555 -5.00 34.96 27.99
C GLU A 555 -6.45 35.48 28.00
N HIS A 556 -7.44 34.59 27.93
CA HIS A 556 -8.82 34.97 28.22
C HIS A 556 -8.91 35.31 29.72
N GLN A 557 -9.15 36.59 30.04
CA GLN A 557 -9.20 37.10 31.42
C GLN A 557 -10.06 36.20 32.33
N GLY A 558 -9.39 35.43 33.19
CA GLY A 558 -9.97 34.76 34.37
C GLY A 558 -10.62 33.39 34.19
N GLU A 559 -10.85 32.87 32.98
CA GLU A 559 -11.62 31.61 32.83
C GLU A 559 -11.14 30.62 31.75
N GLY A 560 -10.10 30.90 30.96
CA GLY A 560 -9.63 29.92 29.97
C GLY A 560 -10.74 29.47 29.00
N LYS A 561 -11.33 30.43 28.28
CA LYS A 561 -12.38 30.14 27.29
C LYS A 561 -11.80 29.39 26.08
N PRO A 562 -12.55 28.47 25.45
CA PRO A 562 -12.17 27.89 24.17
C PRO A 562 -12.07 28.96 23.08
N GLY A 563 -11.21 28.72 22.09
CA GLY A 563 -11.09 29.57 20.91
C GLY A 563 -9.78 30.35 20.80
N TRP A 564 -9.59 31.01 19.66
CA TRP A 564 -8.40 31.81 19.41
C TRP A 564 -8.43 33.13 20.18
N VAL A 565 -7.26 33.55 20.66
CA VAL A 565 -7.00 34.94 21.03
C VAL A 565 -6.35 35.64 19.84
N ASN A 566 -6.77 36.88 19.54
CA ASN A 566 -6.18 37.72 18.50
C ASN A 566 -4.76 38.17 18.88
N LYS A 567 -3.80 37.25 18.88
CA LYS A 567 -2.38 37.47 19.19
C LYS A 567 -1.51 36.60 18.29
N ASP A 568 -0.45 37.21 17.77
CA ASP A 568 0.60 36.53 17.04
C ASP A 568 1.56 35.91 18.06
N LYS A 569 1.32 34.64 18.38
CA LYS A 569 2.10 33.88 19.35
C LYS A 569 3.24 33.09 18.69
N GLY A 570 3.23 32.94 17.37
CA GLY A 570 4.09 32.00 16.66
C GLY A 570 3.59 30.56 16.72
N TRP A 571 2.35 30.33 17.17
CA TRP A 571 1.78 28.98 17.24
C TRP A 571 1.58 28.41 15.83
N VAL A 572 1.03 29.21 14.91
CA VAL A 572 0.77 28.78 13.53
C VAL A 572 2.09 28.50 12.81
N GLN A 573 3.08 29.39 12.95
CA GLN A 573 4.44 29.16 12.45
C GLN A 573 5.05 27.85 12.97
N ALA A 574 4.97 27.61 14.28
CA ALA A 574 5.55 26.42 14.90
C ALA A 574 4.86 25.13 14.45
N ALA A 575 3.53 25.13 14.34
CA ALA A 575 2.75 23.99 13.85
C ALA A 575 3.19 23.57 12.44
N TYR A 576 3.31 24.53 11.51
CA TYR A 576 3.80 24.24 10.16
C TYR A 576 5.27 23.80 10.12
N ALA A 577 6.13 24.42 10.92
CA ALA A 577 7.54 24.03 11.02
C ALA A 577 7.68 22.58 11.53
N GLU A 578 6.80 22.15 12.44
CA GLU A 578 6.79 20.78 12.94
C GLU A 578 6.34 19.77 11.89
N ILE A 579 5.29 20.04 11.14
CA ILE A 579 4.87 19.16 10.03
C ILE A 579 5.93 19.11 8.92
N HIS A 580 6.60 20.23 8.63
CA HIS A 580 7.75 20.23 7.72
C HIS A 580 8.91 19.37 8.24
N ARG A 581 9.19 19.38 9.55
CA ARG A 581 10.19 18.52 10.19
C ARG A 581 9.83 17.04 10.05
N TRP A 582 8.56 16.70 10.23
CA TRP A 582 8.06 15.34 9.98
C TRP A 582 8.29 14.92 8.52
N ASN A 583 7.88 15.74 7.55
CA ASN A 583 8.04 15.44 6.13
C ASN A 583 9.51 15.34 5.68
N SER A 584 10.41 16.02 6.39
CA SER A 584 11.85 15.97 6.15
C SER A 584 12.55 14.82 6.89
N THR A 585 11.84 14.06 7.72
CA THR A 585 12.39 12.87 8.37
C THR A 585 12.47 11.74 7.34
N PRO A 586 13.61 11.03 7.24
CA PRO A 586 13.75 9.97 6.27
C PRO A 586 12.69 8.87 6.38
N HIS A 587 12.16 8.44 5.23
CA HIS A 587 11.20 7.35 5.09
C HIS A 587 9.84 7.48 5.82
N THR A 588 9.51 8.64 6.39
CA THR A 588 8.19 8.86 7.00
C THR A 588 7.11 9.06 5.93
N PRO A 589 5.88 8.55 6.14
CA PRO A 589 4.72 8.92 5.31
C PRO A 589 4.56 10.43 5.20
N GLN A 590 4.10 10.93 4.06
CA GLN A 590 4.09 12.37 3.77
C GLN A 590 2.76 13.00 4.12
N ILE A 591 2.82 14.11 4.86
CA ILE A 591 1.67 14.94 5.21
C ILE A 591 1.57 16.06 4.17
N HIS A 592 0.52 16.02 3.36
CA HIS A 592 0.31 16.93 2.23
C HIS A 592 -0.17 18.31 2.69
N CYS A 593 -0.91 18.37 3.79
CA CYS A 593 -1.38 19.64 4.36
C CYS A 593 -1.57 19.58 5.88
N LEU A 594 -1.53 20.76 6.49
CA LEU A 594 -2.03 21.06 7.82
C LEU A 594 -3.02 22.21 7.70
N LEU A 595 -4.28 21.99 8.08
CA LEU A 595 -5.30 23.01 8.01
C LEU A 595 -5.52 23.67 9.36
N ILE A 596 -5.40 24.99 9.41
CA ILE A 596 -5.77 25.76 10.58
C ILE A 596 -7.30 25.80 10.68
N TYR A 597 -7.81 25.29 11.79
CA TYR A 597 -9.23 25.35 12.15
C TYR A 597 -9.51 26.69 12.85
N ARG A 598 -10.33 27.58 12.29
CA ARG A 598 -10.98 27.57 10.96
C ARG A 598 -11.22 29.00 10.46
N TRP A 599 -11.58 29.20 9.21
CA TRP A 599 -11.77 30.56 8.67
C TRP A 599 -12.94 31.30 9.34
N THR A 600 -14.15 30.74 9.27
CA THR A 600 -15.39 31.32 9.79
C THR A 600 -16.16 30.27 10.59
N GLY A 601 -17.00 30.70 11.53
CA GLY A 601 -17.88 29.82 12.29
C GLY A 601 -17.85 30.09 13.79
N ASP A 602 -17.27 29.15 14.53
CA ASP A 602 -17.26 29.08 15.99
C ASP A 602 -16.14 29.92 16.63
N GLU A 603 -15.87 29.67 17.91
CA GLU A 603 -14.85 30.37 18.71
C GLU A 603 -13.43 30.25 18.13
N TRP A 604 -13.20 29.33 17.17
CA TRP A 604 -11.92 29.19 16.47
C TRP A 604 -11.89 29.87 15.09
N ALA A 605 -12.88 30.71 14.76
CA ALA A 605 -12.88 31.50 13.53
C ALA A 605 -11.75 32.55 13.49
N ILE A 606 -10.90 32.51 12.46
CA ILE A 606 -9.75 33.42 12.30
C ILE A 606 -10.00 34.61 11.36
N GLU A 607 -11.13 34.67 10.64
CA GLU A 607 -11.47 35.73 9.66
C GLU A 607 -11.26 37.16 10.21
N ARG A 608 -11.55 37.36 11.51
CA ARG A 608 -11.46 38.66 12.17
C ARG A 608 -10.25 38.81 13.09
N LEU A 609 -9.37 37.82 13.11
CA LEU A 609 -8.21 37.77 14.00
C LEU A 609 -6.93 38.12 13.24
N GLY A 610 -6.75 39.42 12.98
CA GLY A 610 -5.62 39.94 12.21
C GLY A 610 -4.25 39.50 12.70
N GLU A 611 -4.07 39.30 14.01
CA GLU A 611 -2.80 38.85 14.58
C GLU A 611 -2.55 37.35 14.37
N VAL A 612 -3.61 36.52 14.37
CA VAL A 612 -3.50 35.10 13.98
C VAL A 612 -3.22 34.99 12.48
N GLN A 613 -3.85 35.85 11.67
CA GLN A 613 -3.55 35.96 10.24
C GLN A 613 -2.11 36.44 9.99
N ASN A 614 -1.56 37.31 10.84
CA ASN A 614 -0.16 37.74 10.76
C ASN A 614 0.79 36.58 11.06
N ASP A 615 0.50 35.76 12.08
CA ASP A 615 1.23 34.52 12.38
C ASP A 615 1.23 33.57 11.16
N PHE A 616 0.06 33.36 10.54
CA PHE A 616 -0.06 32.58 9.29
C PHE A 616 0.78 33.16 8.14
N LYS A 617 0.69 34.48 7.88
CA LYS A 617 1.48 35.16 6.83
C LYS A 617 2.99 35.06 7.04
N LYS A 618 3.45 34.99 8.30
CA LYS A 618 4.86 34.73 8.63
C LYS A 618 5.24 33.30 8.31
N ALA A 619 4.38 32.32 8.61
CA ALA A 619 4.60 30.92 8.22
C ALA A 619 4.77 30.76 6.70
N LEU A 620 3.99 31.48 5.89
CA LEU A 620 4.11 31.51 4.42
C LEU A 620 5.47 32.02 3.91
N GLY A 621 6.28 32.66 4.76
CA GLY A 621 7.65 33.04 4.46
C GLY A 621 8.58 31.85 4.21
N HIS A 622 8.19 30.64 4.63
CA HIS A 622 9.00 29.43 4.52
C HIS A 622 8.56 28.52 3.37
N ASP A 623 9.49 27.81 2.73
CA ASP A 623 9.18 26.85 1.66
C ASP A 623 8.90 25.45 2.22
N TYR A 624 7.75 25.29 2.87
CA TYR A 624 7.33 24.01 3.44
C TYR A 624 6.47 23.23 2.45
N ARG A 625 7.09 22.22 1.83
CA ARG A 625 6.43 21.30 0.89
C ARG A 625 6.50 19.86 1.39
N TRP A 626 5.54 19.05 0.97
CA TRP A 626 5.69 17.60 1.03
C TRP A 626 6.71 17.14 -0.04
N ARG A 627 7.19 15.90 0.10
CA ARG A 627 8.31 15.37 -0.69
C ARG A 627 7.92 14.06 -1.36
N ARG A 628 8.43 13.80 -2.57
CA ARG A 628 8.22 12.52 -3.27
C ARG A 628 9.47 12.03 -3.98
#